data_AF-A0AAD6EWZ3-F1
#
_entry.id   AF-A0AAD6EWZ3-F1
#
_cell.length_a   1.000
_cell.length_b   1.000
_cell.length_c   1.000
_cell.angle_alpha   90.00
_cell.angle_beta   90.00
_cell.angle_gamma   90.00
#
_symmetry.space_group_name_H-M   'P 1'
#
loop_
_entity.id
_entity.type
_entity.pdbx_description
1 polymer ?
#
loop_
_entity_poly.entity_id
_entity_poly.type
_entity_poly.pdbx_seq_one_letter_code
_entity_poly.pdbx_strand_id
1 'polypeptide(L)'
;MDAADGLIISRDINDILIHEIKQHLLDLPGDPLEVEKYTIFRVPDHIREKNKELYRPRMVSIGPYYHGHYALQAMEKHKWCYLRDYLSRNARNSIEYCISELRGLESSARRCYFEEVKLQSDEFIKMMLLDGCFIIEFLIKWYCGIPDAIFDVGWVLPNIRNDLLLLENQIPFFIIQKLFSLLICTDLIPNGGEENTSLCFRRRINWTNERVPRTIPSATELQEAGIIFKSRKSENILDIKFHNGILEIPFISIEDTRRSRLLNLVSFEQCDSKLGMDMTSYASFMGSLFKTSRDVTLLQEKGIVDNLLPTNEELVSFFNRLSECSYLDYDAHYLKELLIEVNRYYNSDFNKWRAILKRDYFSNPWSIISVTVAFALMALTLLQTLYTILSYYHTN
;
A
#
# COMPACT_ATOMS: atom_id res chain seq x y z
N MET A 1 16.16 5.63 68.44
CA MET A 1 15.79 4.39 67.72
C MET A 1 14.73 4.79 66.71
N ASP A 2 14.76 4.19 65.53
CA ASP A 2 13.87 4.44 64.36
C ASP A 2 14.53 5.24 63.23
N ALA A 3 15.57 4.63 62.65
CA ALA A 3 16.05 4.90 61.29
C ALA A 3 16.39 3.59 60.53
N ALA A 4 15.99 2.42 61.06
CA ALA A 4 16.36 1.12 60.51
C ALA A 4 15.28 0.48 59.62
N ASP A 5 14.00 0.86 59.77
CA ASP A 5 12.89 0.24 59.04
C ASP A 5 12.70 0.78 57.61
N GLY A 6 13.34 1.91 57.27
CA GLY A 6 13.30 2.47 55.91
C GLY A 6 14.30 1.85 54.92
N LEU A 7 15.32 1.12 55.41
CA LEU A 7 16.42 0.62 54.57
C LEU A 7 16.32 -0.89 54.23
N ILE A 8 15.52 -1.65 54.99
CA ILE A 8 15.37 -3.11 54.80
C ILE A 8 14.35 -3.41 53.69
N ILE A 9 13.32 -2.59 53.53
CA ILE A 9 12.27 -2.78 52.51
C ILE A 9 12.79 -2.46 51.09
N SER A 10 13.77 -1.57 50.95
CA SER A 10 14.35 -1.18 49.64
C SER A 10 15.30 -2.24 49.05
N ARG A 11 15.89 -3.13 49.86
CA ARG A 11 16.81 -4.17 49.35
C ARG A 11 16.07 -5.42 48.86
N ASP A 12 14.99 -5.81 49.53
CA ASP A 12 14.21 -7.02 49.20
C ASP A 12 13.37 -6.87 47.92
N ILE A 13 12.84 -5.66 47.65
CA ILE A 13 12.06 -5.38 46.43
C ILE A 13 12.93 -5.47 45.17
N ASN A 14 14.22 -5.09 45.25
CA ASN A 14 15.15 -5.23 44.13
C ASN A 14 15.47 -6.70 43.85
N ASP A 15 15.56 -7.57 44.85
CA ASP A 15 15.84 -9.00 44.63
C ASP A 15 14.62 -9.77 44.11
N ILE A 16 13.40 -9.44 44.55
CA ILE A 16 12.16 -10.00 44.00
C ILE A 16 11.98 -9.57 42.54
N LEU A 17 12.13 -8.28 42.24
CA LEU A 17 12.02 -7.76 40.88
C LEU A 17 13.09 -8.36 39.97
N ILE A 18 14.33 -8.52 40.46
CA ILE A 18 15.40 -9.18 39.69
C ILE A 18 15.05 -10.65 39.42
N HIS A 19 14.47 -11.37 40.39
CA HIS A 19 14.07 -12.76 40.18
C HIS A 19 12.92 -12.86 39.18
N GLU A 20 11.90 -12.01 39.30
CA GLU A 20 10.78 -11.92 38.37
C GLU A 20 11.24 -11.60 36.95
N ILE A 21 12.12 -10.62 36.78
CA ILE A 21 12.70 -10.27 35.48
C ILE A 21 13.54 -11.43 34.94
N LYS A 22 14.36 -12.09 35.77
CA LYS A 22 15.17 -13.24 35.32
C LYS A 22 14.30 -14.41 34.88
N GLN A 23 13.23 -14.71 35.62
CA GLN A 23 12.27 -15.74 35.21
C GLN A 23 11.58 -15.36 33.91
N HIS A 24 11.11 -14.12 33.80
CA HIS A 24 10.50 -13.63 32.57
C HIS A 24 11.46 -13.74 31.38
N LEU A 25 12.75 -13.39 31.54
CA LEU A 25 13.78 -13.54 30.50
C LEU A 25 14.08 -14.99 30.14
N LEU A 26 13.96 -15.94 31.09
CA LEU A 26 14.09 -17.37 30.83
C LEU A 26 12.87 -17.96 30.13
N ASP A 27 11.69 -17.39 30.39
CA ASP A 27 10.41 -17.79 29.81
C ASP A 27 10.14 -17.14 28.44
N LEU A 28 10.95 -16.15 28.03
CA LEU A 28 10.83 -15.54 26.70
C LEU A 28 11.04 -16.60 25.60
N PRO A 29 10.13 -16.68 24.61
CA PRO A 29 10.28 -17.62 23.52
C PRO A 29 11.45 -17.23 22.59
N GLY A 30 12.15 -18.24 22.05
CA GLY A 30 13.17 -18.06 21.00
C GLY A 30 14.62 -18.12 21.49
N ASP A 31 15.55 -18.32 20.56
CA ASP A 31 16.98 -18.20 20.82
C ASP A 31 17.37 -16.71 20.74
N PRO A 32 18.04 -16.12 21.76
CA PRO A 32 18.54 -14.74 21.71
C PRO A 32 19.41 -14.41 20.49
N LEU A 33 19.97 -15.42 19.83
CA LEU A 33 20.80 -15.30 18.63
C LEU A 33 19.99 -15.42 17.32
N GLU A 34 18.74 -15.88 17.37
CA GLU A 34 17.84 -15.92 16.21
C GLU A 34 16.95 -14.68 16.15
N VAL A 35 17.00 -13.97 15.03
CA VAL A 35 16.07 -12.86 14.78
C VAL A 35 14.67 -13.43 14.58
N GLU A 36 13.73 -13.06 15.45
CA GLU A 36 12.31 -13.38 15.25
C GLU A 36 11.82 -12.85 13.90
N LYS A 37 11.32 -13.77 13.06
CA LYS A 37 10.84 -13.48 11.70
C LYS A 37 9.31 -13.50 11.69
N TYR A 38 8.73 -12.40 12.13
CA TYR A 38 7.30 -12.15 11.95
C TYR A 38 6.98 -11.86 10.48
N THR A 39 5.91 -12.46 9.99
CA THR A 39 5.43 -12.27 8.60
C THR A 39 3.96 -11.91 8.53
N ILE A 40 3.20 -12.10 9.62
CA ILE A 40 1.78 -11.78 9.73
C ILE A 40 1.60 -10.76 10.84
N PHE A 41 1.29 -9.54 10.43
CA PHE A 41 1.20 -8.38 11.30
C PHE A 41 -0.24 -7.98 11.54
N ARG A 42 -0.44 -7.28 12.66
CA ARG A 42 -1.68 -6.56 12.92
C ARG A 42 -1.41 -5.08 12.86
N VAL A 43 -2.32 -4.31 12.26
CA VAL A 43 -2.13 -2.86 12.19
C VAL A 43 -2.26 -2.30 13.61
N PRO A 44 -1.29 -1.50 14.09
CA PRO A 44 -1.35 -0.90 15.41
C PRO A 44 -2.67 -0.15 15.64
N ASP A 45 -3.22 -0.27 16.85
CA ASP A 45 -4.57 0.22 17.16
C ASP A 45 -4.79 1.69 16.78
N HIS A 46 -3.81 2.57 17.04
CA HIS A 46 -3.87 3.99 16.73
C HIS A 46 -3.97 4.31 15.21
N ILE A 47 -3.46 3.42 14.35
CA ILE A 47 -3.62 3.52 12.89
C ILE A 47 -4.96 2.90 12.48
N ARG A 48 -5.32 1.77 13.10
CA ARG A 48 -6.52 0.98 12.79
C ARG A 48 -7.81 1.73 13.11
N GLU A 49 -7.89 2.43 14.23
CA GLU A 49 -9.12 3.10 14.70
C GLU A 49 -9.77 3.98 13.65
N LYS A 50 -8.96 4.70 12.88
CA LYS A 50 -9.48 5.65 11.89
C LYS A 50 -10.13 4.93 10.67
N ASN A 51 -9.76 3.69 10.37
CA ASN A 51 -10.17 2.91 9.18
C ASN A 51 -10.58 1.46 9.52
N LYS A 52 -11.12 1.23 10.72
CA LYS A 52 -11.32 -0.13 11.26
C LYS A 52 -12.07 -1.07 10.32
N GLU A 53 -13.08 -0.57 9.62
CA GLU A 53 -13.91 -1.33 8.68
C GLU A 53 -13.19 -1.75 7.38
N LEU A 54 -12.00 -1.20 7.10
CA LEU A 54 -11.19 -1.54 5.92
C LEU A 54 -10.13 -2.61 6.21
N TYR A 55 -9.85 -2.90 7.49
CA TYR A 55 -8.94 -3.97 7.93
C TYR A 55 -9.67 -5.23 8.38
N ARG A 56 -10.97 -5.12 8.68
CA ARG A 56 -11.77 -6.21 9.22
C ARG A 56 -12.42 -7.04 8.10
N PRO A 57 -12.32 -8.39 8.15
CA PRO A 57 -13.00 -9.25 7.20
C PRO A 57 -14.51 -9.15 7.35
N ARG A 58 -15.20 -9.27 6.22
CA ARG A 58 -16.66 -9.13 6.13
C ARG A 58 -17.37 -10.48 6.07
N MET A 59 -16.80 -11.44 5.34
CA MET A 59 -17.39 -12.76 5.03
C MET A 59 -16.63 -13.91 5.67
N VAL A 60 -15.30 -13.93 5.56
CA VAL A 60 -14.48 -15.09 5.95
C VAL A 60 -13.32 -14.68 6.84
N SER A 61 -13.26 -15.27 8.04
CA SER A 61 -12.06 -15.21 8.86
C SER A 61 -11.03 -16.18 8.29
N ILE A 62 -9.76 -15.81 8.29
CA ILE A 62 -8.62 -16.67 7.96
C ILE A 62 -7.54 -16.37 8.99
N GLY A 63 -7.12 -17.39 9.72
CA GLY A 63 -6.16 -17.24 10.79
C GLY A 63 -6.79 -16.86 12.14
N PRO A 64 -5.93 -16.64 13.16
CA PRO A 64 -6.34 -16.52 14.55
C PRO A 64 -6.99 -15.18 14.92
N TYR A 65 -6.64 -14.08 14.24
CA TYR A 65 -7.03 -12.72 14.71
C TYR A 65 -8.54 -12.45 14.69
N TYR A 66 -9.28 -13.07 13.77
CA TYR A 66 -10.74 -12.98 13.71
C TYR A 66 -11.44 -14.33 13.96
N HIS A 67 -10.69 -15.33 14.44
CA HIS A 67 -11.24 -16.66 14.71
C HIS A 67 -12.37 -16.60 15.73
N GLY A 68 -13.47 -17.31 15.46
CA GLY A 68 -14.63 -17.36 16.34
C GLY A 68 -15.49 -16.09 16.36
N HIS A 69 -15.18 -15.06 15.56
CA HIS A 69 -15.95 -13.83 15.55
C HIS A 69 -17.40 -14.07 15.09
N TYR A 70 -18.38 -13.65 15.90
CA TYR A 70 -19.80 -13.98 15.67
C TYR A 70 -20.33 -13.63 14.27
N ALA A 71 -19.90 -12.49 13.71
CA ALA A 71 -20.31 -12.01 12.41
C ALA A 71 -19.84 -12.90 11.24
N LEU A 72 -18.85 -13.76 11.44
CA LEU A 72 -18.22 -14.59 10.40
C LEU A 72 -18.63 -16.07 10.50
N GLN A 73 -19.47 -16.43 11.48
CA GLN A 73 -19.85 -17.82 11.76
C GLN A 73 -20.54 -18.54 10.61
N ALA A 74 -21.24 -17.81 9.74
CA ALA A 74 -21.87 -18.40 8.56
C ALA A 74 -20.82 -19.07 7.65
N MET A 75 -19.69 -18.41 7.42
CA MET A 75 -18.62 -18.96 6.58
C MET A 75 -17.81 -20.04 7.29
N GLU A 76 -17.67 -19.98 8.62
CA GLU A 76 -17.07 -21.07 9.40
C GLU A 76 -17.76 -22.41 9.14
N LYS A 77 -19.09 -22.42 8.95
CA LYS A 77 -19.83 -23.63 8.56
C LYS A 77 -19.47 -24.10 7.15
N HIS A 78 -19.32 -23.18 6.21
CA HIS A 78 -18.95 -23.51 4.82
C HIS A 78 -17.53 -24.06 4.70
N LYS A 79 -16.59 -23.65 5.56
CA LYS A 79 -15.25 -24.24 5.59
C LYS A 79 -15.25 -25.75 5.81
N TRP A 80 -16.22 -26.29 6.55
CA TRP A 80 -16.38 -27.74 6.71
C TRP A 80 -16.78 -28.44 5.41
N CYS A 81 -17.65 -27.82 4.61
CA CYS A 81 -17.97 -28.32 3.28
C CYS A 81 -16.71 -28.35 2.41
N TYR A 82 -15.88 -27.31 2.49
CA TYR A 82 -14.63 -27.23 1.75
C TYR A 82 -13.61 -28.27 2.23
N LEU A 83 -13.50 -28.53 3.53
CA LEU A 83 -12.68 -29.61 4.05
C LEU A 83 -13.16 -30.98 3.55
N ARG A 84 -14.47 -31.24 3.54
CA ARG A 84 -15.03 -32.48 2.98
C ARG A 84 -14.67 -32.63 1.51
N ASP A 85 -14.85 -31.57 0.73
CA ASP A 85 -14.56 -31.58 -0.70
C ASP A 85 -13.05 -31.81 -0.94
N TYR A 86 -12.17 -31.14 -0.18
CA TYR A 86 -10.72 -31.37 -0.17
C TYR A 86 -10.35 -32.83 0.09
N LEU A 87 -10.89 -33.44 1.16
CA LEU A 87 -10.61 -34.84 1.52
C LEU A 87 -11.14 -35.81 0.46
N SER A 88 -12.24 -35.47 -0.22
CA SER A 88 -12.81 -36.30 -1.28
C SER A 88 -11.95 -36.36 -2.55
N ARG A 89 -11.04 -35.39 -2.76
CA ARG A 89 -10.19 -35.33 -3.95
C ARG A 89 -9.08 -36.37 -3.97
N ASN A 90 -8.63 -36.84 -2.81
CA ASN A 90 -7.56 -37.83 -2.72
C ASN A 90 -7.87 -38.84 -1.62
N ALA A 91 -8.10 -40.10 -2.01
CA ALA A 91 -8.42 -41.19 -1.09
C ALA A 91 -7.31 -41.50 -0.06
N ARG A 92 -6.08 -41.00 -0.27
CA ARG A 92 -4.98 -41.13 0.70
C ARG A 92 -4.98 -40.04 1.77
N ASN A 93 -5.75 -38.96 1.57
CA ASN A 93 -5.81 -37.86 2.52
C ASN A 93 -6.74 -38.26 3.66
N SER A 94 -6.17 -38.89 4.68
CA SER A 94 -6.85 -39.07 5.96
C SER A 94 -6.77 -37.79 6.77
N ILE A 95 -7.83 -37.48 7.51
CA ILE A 95 -7.85 -36.31 8.39
C ILE A 95 -6.75 -36.41 9.46
N GLU A 96 -6.47 -37.62 9.93
CA GLU A 96 -5.41 -37.92 10.89
C GLU A 96 -4.04 -37.55 10.31
N TYR A 97 -3.80 -37.87 9.05
CA TYR A 97 -2.54 -37.55 8.38
C TYR A 97 -2.36 -36.03 8.23
N CYS A 98 -3.38 -35.32 7.74
CA CYS A 98 -3.32 -33.84 7.65
C CYS A 98 -3.05 -33.19 9.01
N ILE A 99 -3.74 -33.64 10.07
CA ILE A 99 -3.52 -33.12 11.44
C ILE A 99 -2.09 -33.41 11.90
N SER A 100 -1.56 -34.59 11.64
CA SER A 100 -0.19 -34.95 12.04
C SER A 100 0.86 -34.06 11.37
N GLU A 101 0.70 -33.77 10.06
CA GLU A 101 1.59 -32.89 9.30
C GLU A 101 1.50 -31.44 9.80
N LEU A 102 0.30 -30.95 10.10
CA LEU A 102 0.10 -29.60 10.63
C LEU A 102 0.63 -29.43 12.06
N ARG A 103 0.52 -30.46 12.91
CA ARG A 103 1.12 -30.45 14.26
C ARG A 103 2.63 -30.27 14.21
N GLY A 104 3.30 -30.89 13.23
CA GLY A 104 4.73 -30.70 13.00
C GLY A 104 5.11 -29.27 12.61
N LEU A 105 4.16 -28.47 12.12
CA LEU A 105 4.36 -27.09 11.67
C LEU A 105 3.88 -26.04 12.68
N GLU A 106 3.26 -26.44 13.80
CA GLU A 106 2.59 -25.53 14.73
C GLU A 106 3.52 -24.43 15.25
N SER A 107 4.67 -24.81 15.80
CA SER A 107 5.61 -23.86 16.40
C SER A 107 6.09 -22.83 15.38
N SER A 108 6.39 -23.26 14.15
CA SER A 108 6.78 -22.36 13.06
C SER A 108 5.63 -21.45 12.64
N ALA A 109 4.40 -21.97 12.59
CA ALA A 109 3.23 -21.19 12.21
C ALA A 109 2.86 -20.13 13.23
N ARG A 110 2.97 -20.44 14.53
CA ARG A 110 2.75 -19.46 15.60
C ARG A 110 3.77 -18.33 15.57
N ARG A 111 5.05 -18.63 15.28
CA ARG A 111 6.12 -17.62 15.16
C ARG A 111 5.95 -16.64 13.99
N CYS A 112 5.08 -16.94 13.02
CA CYS A 112 4.78 -15.99 11.95
C CYS A 112 3.95 -14.80 12.43
N TYR A 113 3.19 -14.94 13.52
CA TYR A 113 2.30 -13.89 14.03
C TYR A 113 3.04 -12.94 14.95
N PHE A 114 2.91 -11.63 14.68
CA PHE A 114 3.50 -10.58 15.51
C PHE A 114 2.92 -10.55 16.93
N GLU A 115 1.62 -10.82 17.07
CA GLU A 115 0.95 -10.93 18.39
C GLU A 115 0.87 -12.38 18.84
N GLU A 116 0.89 -12.59 20.17
CA GLU A 116 0.73 -13.91 20.76
C GLU A 116 -0.64 -14.53 20.40
N VAL A 117 -0.61 -15.74 19.83
CA VAL A 117 -1.82 -16.49 19.48
C VAL A 117 -2.35 -17.24 20.70
N LYS A 118 -3.46 -16.74 21.26
CA LYS A 118 -4.11 -17.28 22.48
C LYS A 118 -4.88 -18.60 22.31
N LEU A 119 -4.88 -19.18 21.11
CA LEU A 119 -5.58 -20.44 20.83
C LEU A 119 -4.79 -21.64 21.37
N GLN A 120 -5.50 -22.61 21.95
CA GLN A 120 -4.92 -23.89 22.35
C GLN A 120 -4.45 -24.67 21.11
N SER A 121 -3.51 -25.62 21.29
CA SER A 121 -2.88 -26.34 20.16
C SER A 121 -3.90 -27.00 19.23
N ASP A 122 -4.83 -27.80 19.75
CA ASP A 122 -5.82 -28.48 18.91
C ASP A 122 -6.77 -27.51 18.20
N GLU A 123 -7.13 -26.41 18.84
CA GLU A 123 -7.97 -25.36 18.24
C GLU A 123 -7.23 -24.63 17.11
N PHE A 124 -5.96 -24.32 17.34
CA PHE A 124 -5.09 -23.69 16.35
C PHE A 124 -4.87 -24.59 15.12
N ILE A 125 -4.58 -25.87 15.32
CA ILE A 125 -4.41 -26.84 14.22
C ILE A 125 -5.71 -27.02 13.44
N LYS A 126 -6.84 -27.13 14.13
CA LYS A 126 -8.16 -27.21 13.51
C LYS A 126 -8.44 -25.98 12.64
N MET A 127 -8.14 -24.78 13.16
CA MET A 127 -8.28 -23.53 12.42
C MET A 127 -7.38 -23.51 11.18
N MET A 128 -6.10 -23.88 11.31
CA MET A 128 -5.17 -23.97 10.17
C MET A 128 -5.65 -24.94 9.10
N LEU A 129 -6.18 -26.09 9.49
CA LEU A 129 -6.72 -27.09 8.56
C LEU A 129 -7.93 -26.54 7.81
N LEU A 130 -8.92 -26.01 8.52
CA LEU A 130 -10.16 -25.50 7.91
C LEU A 130 -9.88 -24.31 6.99
N ASP A 131 -9.06 -23.37 7.44
CA ASP A 131 -8.76 -22.14 6.70
C ASP A 131 -7.89 -22.43 5.48
N GLY A 132 -6.89 -23.31 5.63
CA GLY A 132 -6.04 -23.73 4.53
C GLY A 132 -6.79 -24.53 3.47
N CYS A 133 -7.61 -25.51 3.87
CA CYS A 133 -8.46 -26.26 2.94
C CYS A 133 -9.49 -25.35 2.27
N PHE A 134 -10.07 -24.39 2.99
CA PHE A 134 -10.97 -23.41 2.40
C PHE A 134 -10.29 -22.60 1.29
N ILE A 135 -9.10 -22.06 1.54
CA ILE A 135 -8.36 -21.28 0.52
C ILE A 135 -8.05 -22.13 -0.71
N ILE A 136 -7.50 -23.34 -0.51
CA ILE A 136 -7.12 -24.24 -1.60
C ILE A 136 -8.34 -24.61 -2.45
N GLU A 137 -9.41 -25.08 -1.83
CA GLU A 137 -10.62 -25.49 -2.54
C GLU A 137 -11.32 -24.31 -3.21
N PHE A 138 -11.35 -23.14 -2.56
CA PHE A 138 -11.89 -21.91 -3.15
C PHE A 138 -11.14 -21.57 -4.45
N LEU A 139 -9.81 -21.59 -4.42
CA LEU A 139 -8.99 -21.30 -5.60
C LEU A 139 -9.15 -22.36 -6.69
N ILE A 140 -9.21 -23.65 -6.34
CA ILE A 140 -9.43 -24.73 -7.31
C ILE A 140 -10.80 -24.59 -7.98
N LYS A 141 -11.86 -24.42 -7.19
CA LYS A 141 -13.22 -24.29 -7.72
C LYS A 141 -13.36 -23.04 -8.59
N TRP A 142 -12.77 -21.92 -8.16
CA TRP A 142 -12.72 -20.68 -8.93
C TRP A 142 -12.00 -20.86 -10.27
N TYR A 143 -10.78 -21.42 -10.25
CA TYR A 143 -9.94 -21.58 -11.45
C TYR A 143 -10.52 -22.60 -12.44
N CYS A 144 -11.08 -23.70 -11.93
CA CYS A 144 -11.62 -24.78 -12.76
C CYS A 144 -13.09 -24.57 -13.15
N GLY A 145 -13.74 -23.49 -12.67
CA GLY A 145 -15.17 -23.23 -12.91
C GLY A 145 -16.10 -24.30 -12.31
N ILE A 146 -15.71 -24.90 -11.18
CA ILE A 146 -16.54 -25.89 -10.48
C ILE A 146 -17.69 -25.14 -9.78
N PRO A 147 -18.96 -25.56 -9.97
CA PRO A 147 -20.10 -24.92 -9.33
C PRO A 147 -19.97 -24.93 -7.79
N ASP A 148 -20.29 -23.81 -7.16
CA ASP A 148 -20.32 -23.66 -5.71
C ASP A 148 -21.40 -22.63 -5.34
N ALA A 149 -22.20 -22.93 -4.32
CA ALA A 149 -23.28 -22.06 -3.86
C ALA A 149 -22.77 -20.67 -3.42
N ILE A 150 -21.51 -20.56 -3.02
CA ILE A 150 -20.85 -19.29 -2.66
C ILE A 150 -20.64 -18.40 -3.89
N PHE A 151 -20.48 -18.99 -5.08
CA PHE A 151 -20.29 -18.26 -6.33
C PHE A 151 -21.61 -17.75 -6.93
N ASP A 152 -22.72 -18.41 -6.60
CA ASP A 152 -24.06 -18.03 -7.09
C ASP A 152 -24.60 -16.76 -6.38
N VAL A 153 -24.01 -16.37 -5.24
CA VAL A 153 -24.43 -15.18 -4.48
C VAL A 153 -23.54 -13.98 -4.84
N GLY A 154 -24.11 -13.03 -5.59
CA GLY A 154 -23.36 -11.95 -6.24
C GLY A 154 -22.49 -11.06 -5.33
N TRP A 155 -22.83 -10.90 -4.05
CA TRP A 155 -22.03 -10.10 -3.10
C TRP A 155 -21.02 -10.94 -2.31
N VAL A 156 -21.17 -12.25 -2.23
CA VAL A 156 -20.30 -13.09 -1.38
C VAL A 156 -18.89 -13.18 -1.96
N LEU A 157 -18.79 -13.47 -3.26
CA LEU A 157 -17.53 -13.66 -3.95
C LEU A 157 -16.60 -12.42 -3.91
N PRO A 158 -17.05 -11.19 -4.25
CA PRO A 158 -16.20 -9.99 -4.15
C PRO A 158 -15.69 -9.75 -2.73
N ASN A 159 -16.52 -10.01 -1.71
CA ASN A 159 -16.13 -9.83 -0.33
C ASN A 159 -15.13 -10.91 0.13
N ILE A 160 -15.29 -12.18 -0.24
CA ILE A 160 -14.28 -13.22 0.04
C ILE A 160 -12.95 -12.85 -0.59
N ARG A 161 -12.92 -12.42 -1.85
CA ARG A 161 -11.68 -12.00 -2.53
C ARG A 161 -10.99 -10.84 -1.81
N ASN A 162 -11.74 -9.93 -1.20
CA ASN A 162 -11.15 -8.84 -0.42
C ASN A 162 -10.64 -9.35 0.92
N ASP A 163 -11.41 -10.17 1.62
CA ASP A 163 -11.03 -10.75 2.91
C ASP A 163 -9.75 -11.57 2.83
N LEU A 164 -9.54 -12.31 1.73
CA LEU A 164 -8.31 -13.07 1.48
C LEU A 164 -7.06 -12.19 1.27
N LEU A 165 -7.24 -10.88 1.03
CA LEU A 165 -6.15 -9.92 0.83
C LEU A 165 -5.93 -8.98 2.03
N LEU A 166 -6.71 -9.14 3.11
CA LEU A 166 -6.54 -8.32 4.31
C LEU A 166 -5.31 -8.76 5.08
N LEU A 167 -4.50 -7.79 5.52
CA LEU A 167 -3.26 -8.03 6.26
C LEU A 167 -3.49 -8.84 7.54
N GLU A 168 -4.57 -8.51 8.27
CA GLU A 168 -4.93 -9.14 9.54
C GLU A 168 -5.71 -10.47 9.38
N ASN A 169 -5.85 -10.99 8.17
CA ASN A 169 -6.70 -12.14 7.87
C ASN A 169 -5.93 -13.22 7.09
N GLN A 170 -4.78 -13.65 7.62
CA GLN A 170 -3.83 -14.51 6.92
C GLN A 170 -3.41 -15.72 7.76
N ILE A 171 -3.03 -16.78 7.05
CA ILE A 171 -2.27 -17.92 7.59
C ILE A 171 -0.92 -18.04 6.85
N PRO A 172 0.10 -18.66 7.46
CA PRO A 172 1.41 -18.77 6.82
C PRO A 172 1.34 -19.56 5.51
N PHE A 173 1.98 -19.05 4.45
CA PHE A 173 1.89 -19.65 3.11
C PHE A 173 2.38 -21.12 3.08
N PHE A 174 3.37 -21.48 3.90
CA PHE A 174 3.85 -22.86 3.96
C PHE A 174 2.80 -23.86 4.47
N ILE A 175 1.77 -23.40 5.21
CA ILE A 175 0.63 -24.24 5.58
C ILE A 175 -0.20 -24.58 4.34
N ILE A 176 -0.46 -23.60 3.48
CA ILE A 176 -1.11 -23.79 2.18
C ILE A 176 -0.28 -24.73 1.31
N GLN A 177 1.03 -24.49 1.21
CA GLN A 177 1.92 -25.35 0.42
C GLN A 177 1.90 -26.80 0.90
N LYS A 178 2.01 -27.02 2.23
CA LYS A 178 1.92 -28.36 2.81
C LYS A 178 0.59 -29.01 2.46
N LEU A 179 -0.54 -28.37 2.77
CA LEU A 179 -1.87 -28.92 2.46
C LEU A 179 -2.08 -29.16 0.95
N PHE A 180 -1.54 -28.31 0.09
CA PHE A 180 -1.63 -28.50 -1.35
C PHE A 180 -0.79 -29.69 -1.83
N SER A 181 0.41 -29.88 -1.27
CA SER A 181 1.27 -31.04 -1.56
C SER A 181 0.63 -32.37 -1.14
N LEU A 182 -0.18 -32.37 -0.09
CA LEU A 182 -0.98 -33.53 0.30
C LEU A 182 -2.09 -33.84 -0.72
N LEU A 183 -2.62 -32.82 -1.41
CA LEU A 183 -3.68 -32.97 -2.40
C LEU A 183 -3.14 -33.58 -3.71
N ILE A 184 -1.99 -33.08 -4.19
CA ILE A 184 -1.32 -33.55 -5.40
C ILE A 184 -0.37 -34.69 -5.02
N CYS A 185 -0.85 -35.92 -4.99
CA CYS A 185 0.02 -37.09 -4.81
C CYS A 185 0.98 -37.20 -6.01
N THR A 186 2.23 -36.73 -5.93
CA THR A 186 3.32 -37.17 -6.82
C THR A 186 4.70 -36.74 -6.31
N ASP A 187 5.65 -37.66 -6.42
CA ASP A 187 7.11 -37.47 -6.45
C ASP A 187 7.59 -36.56 -7.61
N LEU A 188 6.90 -35.45 -7.87
CA LEU A 188 7.19 -34.49 -8.92
C LEU A 188 7.02 -33.06 -8.40
N ILE A 189 7.77 -32.72 -7.37
CA ILE A 189 8.34 -31.39 -7.26
C ILE A 189 9.85 -31.62 -7.21
N PRO A 190 10.64 -31.35 -8.27
CA PRO A 190 12.07 -31.26 -8.09
C PRO A 190 12.28 -30.17 -7.03
N ASN A 191 13.02 -30.50 -5.96
CA ASN A 191 13.41 -29.56 -4.90
C ASN A 191 13.70 -28.20 -5.53
N GLY A 192 12.72 -27.31 -5.45
CA GLY A 192 12.91 -25.91 -5.76
C GLY A 192 13.80 -25.43 -4.66
N GLY A 193 15.08 -25.25 -4.97
CA GLY A 193 16.03 -24.67 -4.06
C GLY A 193 15.41 -23.44 -3.43
N GLU A 194 15.61 -23.28 -2.13
CA GLU A 194 15.52 -21.98 -1.48
C GLU A 194 16.44 -21.04 -2.27
N GLU A 195 15.87 -20.34 -3.25
CA GLU A 195 16.46 -19.10 -3.70
C GLU A 195 16.31 -18.13 -2.54
N ASN A 196 17.42 -17.97 -1.82
CA ASN A 196 17.72 -16.80 -1.02
C ASN A 196 17.48 -15.54 -1.87
N THR A 197 16.26 -15.03 -1.84
CA THR A 197 16.02 -13.61 -2.12
C THR A 197 16.20 -12.81 -0.83
N SER A 198 17.34 -13.02 -0.17
CA SER A 198 17.97 -11.94 0.60
C SER A 198 18.66 -11.01 -0.41
N LEU A 199 17.87 -10.29 -1.21
CA LEU A 199 18.34 -9.05 -1.78
C LEU A 199 18.31 -8.02 -0.66
N CYS A 200 19.31 -8.10 0.23
CA CYS A 200 19.72 -6.94 0.98
C CYS A 200 20.12 -5.89 -0.05
N PHE A 201 19.21 -4.96 -0.34
CA PHE A 201 19.52 -3.75 -1.07
C PHE A 201 20.41 -2.89 -0.17
N ARG A 202 21.70 -3.24 -0.07
CA ARG A 202 22.69 -2.40 0.61
C ARG A 202 23.03 -1.26 -0.35
N ARG A 203 22.10 -0.30 -0.47
CA ARG A 203 22.31 0.90 -1.28
C ARG A 203 23.27 1.81 -0.54
N ARG A 204 24.39 2.11 -1.19
CA ARG A 204 25.38 3.08 -0.73
C ARG A 204 24.70 4.46 -0.75
N ILE A 205 24.49 5.04 0.44
CA ILE A 205 23.99 6.41 0.58
C ILE A 205 25.05 7.34 -0.01
N ASN A 206 24.78 7.87 -1.21
CA ASN A 206 25.50 9.03 -1.71
C ASN A 206 24.85 10.27 -1.09
N TRP A 207 25.56 10.88 -0.14
CA TRP A 207 25.18 12.17 0.42
C TRP A 207 25.38 13.25 -0.65
N THR A 208 24.36 13.50 -1.47
CA THR A 208 24.26 14.74 -2.25
C THR A 208 23.63 15.80 -1.35
N ASN A 209 24.26 16.98 -1.22
CA ASN A 209 23.77 18.09 -0.40
C ASN A 209 22.49 18.77 -0.93
N GLU A 210 21.87 18.26 -1.99
CA GLU A 210 20.58 18.74 -2.49
C GLU A 210 19.44 18.01 -1.79
N ARG A 211 18.61 18.75 -1.03
CA ARG A 211 17.41 18.20 -0.39
C ARG A 211 16.42 17.76 -1.48
N VAL A 212 16.19 16.47 -1.60
CA VAL A 212 15.16 15.90 -2.48
C VAL A 212 13.80 16.47 -2.04
N PRO A 213 12.97 17.00 -2.97
CA PRO A 213 11.65 17.48 -2.62
C PRO A 213 10.79 16.32 -2.11
N ARG A 214 10.32 16.45 -0.87
CA ARG A 214 9.52 15.41 -0.19
C ARG A 214 8.10 15.28 -0.74
N THR A 215 7.60 16.32 -1.40
CA THR A 215 6.23 16.36 -1.92
C THR A 215 6.20 17.10 -3.25
N ILE A 216 5.07 16.99 -3.94
CA ILE A 216 4.72 17.85 -5.07
C ILE A 216 3.54 18.75 -4.69
N PRO A 217 3.38 19.91 -5.37
CA PRO A 217 2.16 20.70 -5.29
C PRO A 217 0.90 19.92 -5.68
N SER A 218 -0.26 20.44 -5.28
CA SER A 218 -1.58 19.89 -5.60
C SER A 218 -1.87 19.88 -7.10
N ALA A 219 -2.85 19.07 -7.54
CA ALA A 219 -3.17 18.95 -8.96
C ALA A 219 -3.54 20.32 -9.59
N THR A 220 -4.31 21.14 -8.89
CA THR A 220 -4.70 22.47 -9.37
C THR A 220 -3.49 23.40 -9.51
N GLU A 221 -2.61 23.45 -8.50
CA GLU A 221 -1.39 24.28 -8.55
C GLU A 221 -0.44 23.86 -9.67
N LEU A 222 -0.29 22.55 -9.89
CA LEU A 222 0.52 22.03 -11.00
C LEU A 222 -0.08 22.43 -12.36
N GLN A 223 -1.41 22.35 -12.50
CA GLN A 223 -2.07 22.80 -13.73
C GLN A 223 -1.89 24.30 -13.97
N GLU A 224 -2.00 25.12 -12.93
CA GLU A 224 -1.79 26.56 -13.00
C GLU A 224 -0.33 26.92 -13.37
N ALA A 225 0.63 26.11 -12.93
CA ALA A 225 2.04 26.21 -13.34
C ALA A 225 2.31 25.69 -14.77
N GLY A 226 1.27 25.26 -15.49
CA GLY A 226 1.35 24.83 -16.89
C GLY A 226 1.70 23.36 -17.09
N ILE A 227 1.61 22.52 -16.05
CA ILE A 227 1.73 21.07 -16.19
C ILE A 227 0.43 20.50 -16.75
N ILE A 228 0.54 19.63 -17.74
CA ILE A 228 -0.58 19.00 -18.42
C ILE A 228 -0.73 17.57 -17.91
N PHE A 229 -1.87 17.30 -17.28
CA PHE A 229 -2.27 15.97 -16.86
C PHE A 229 -2.81 15.15 -18.05
N LYS A 230 -2.35 13.90 -18.16
CA LYS A 230 -2.88 12.93 -19.13
C LYS A 230 -3.08 11.57 -18.49
N SER A 231 -4.19 10.93 -18.86
CA SER A 231 -4.44 9.53 -18.53
C SER A 231 -3.55 8.62 -19.37
N ARG A 232 -2.97 7.62 -18.72
CA ARG A 232 -2.09 6.62 -19.34
C ARG A 232 -2.75 5.24 -19.33
N LYS A 233 -2.65 4.53 -20.45
CA LYS A 233 -3.04 3.11 -20.52
C LYS A 233 -1.87 2.25 -20.01
N SER A 234 -2.03 1.72 -18.80
CA SER A 234 -1.10 0.79 -18.17
C SER A 234 -1.89 -0.17 -17.29
N GLU A 235 -1.48 -1.44 -17.26
CA GLU A 235 -2.01 -2.42 -16.29
C GLU A 235 -1.40 -2.22 -14.90
N ASN A 236 -0.23 -1.58 -14.82
CA ASN A 236 0.45 -1.24 -13.58
C ASN A 236 0.12 0.21 -13.16
N ILE A 237 -0.54 0.36 -12.00
CA ILE A 237 -0.91 1.65 -11.42
C ILE A 237 0.30 2.51 -11.02
N LEU A 238 1.47 1.88 -10.84
CA LEU A 238 2.72 2.55 -10.44
C LEU A 238 3.46 3.18 -11.64
N ASP A 239 3.00 2.96 -12.87
CA ASP A 239 3.70 3.41 -14.09
C ASP A 239 3.41 4.88 -14.41
N ILE A 240 3.89 5.78 -13.54
CA ILE A 240 3.74 7.23 -13.64
C ILE A 240 4.95 7.82 -14.36
N LYS A 241 4.72 8.72 -15.32
CA LYS A 241 5.80 9.36 -16.10
C LYS A 241 5.62 10.87 -16.17
N PHE A 242 6.75 11.56 -16.20
CA PHE A 242 6.80 12.99 -16.46
C PHE A 242 7.75 13.27 -17.61
N HIS A 243 7.32 14.07 -18.59
CA HIS A 243 8.20 14.54 -19.65
C HIS A 243 7.70 15.87 -20.22
N ASN A 244 8.60 16.85 -20.35
CA ASN A 244 8.32 18.15 -20.98
C ASN A 244 7.04 18.85 -20.48
N GLY A 245 6.80 18.82 -19.16
CA GLY A 245 5.61 19.43 -18.56
C GLY A 245 4.32 18.61 -18.71
N ILE A 246 4.39 17.38 -19.20
CA ILE A 246 3.27 16.45 -19.27
C ILE A 246 3.45 15.41 -18.16
N LEU A 247 2.45 15.30 -17.27
CA LEU A 247 2.40 14.30 -16.21
C LEU A 247 1.37 13.23 -16.61
N GLU A 248 1.87 12.04 -16.94
CA GLU A 248 1.09 10.89 -17.35
C GLU A 248 0.88 9.95 -16.15
N ILE A 249 -0.38 9.75 -15.76
CA ILE A 249 -0.76 8.92 -14.62
C ILE A 249 -1.71 7.81 -15.12
N PRO A 250 -1.47 6.54 -14.74
CA PRO A 250 -2.40 5.46 -15.04
C PRO A 250 -3.82 5.73 -14.51
N PHE A 251 -4.84 5.35 -15.27
CA PHE A 251 -6.22 5.46 -14.81
C PHE A 251 -6.45 4.63 -13.55
N ILE A 252 -7.11 5.22 -12.55
CA ILE A 252 -7.52 4.53 -11.33
C ILE A 252 -8.98 4.86 -10.99
N SER A 253 -9.78 3.82 -10.79
CA SER A 253 -11.11 3.93 -10.22
C SER A 253 -11.02 3.60 -8.73
N ILE A 254 -11.60 4.40 -7.84
CA ILE A 254 -11.55 4.17 -6.39
C ILE A 254 -12.95 3.84 -5.89
N GLU A 255 -13.12 2.58 -5.49
CA GLU A 255 -14.28 2.03 -4.79
C GLU A 255 -13.85 1.47 -3.43
N ASP A 256 -14.81 1.11 -2.57
CA ASP A 256 -14.54 0.59 -1.22
C ASP A 256 -13.55 -0.59 -1.20
N THR A 257 -13.68 -1.51 -2.16
CA THR A 257 -12.78 -2.67 -2.25
C THR A 257 -11.34 -2.25 -2.54
N ARG A 258 -11.15 -1.28 -3.45
CA ARG A 258 -9.83 -0.75 -3.80
C ARG A 258 -9.23 0.10 -2.68
N ARG A 259 -10.06 0.82 -1.90
CA ARG A 259 -9.60 1.50 -0.68
C ARG A 259 -9.03 0.52 0.33
N SER A 260 -9.77 -0.56 0.61
CA SER A 260 -9.30 -1.60 1.52
C SER A 260 -7.99 -2.22 1.02
N ARG A 261 -7.90 -2.59 -0.27
CA ARG A 261 -6.67 -3.16 -0.85
C ARG A 261 -5.49 -2.21 -0.76
N LEU A 262 -5.64 -0.95 -1.17
CA LEU A 262 -4.56 0.04 -1.12
C LEU A 262 -4.07 0.24 0.31
N LEU A 263 -5.00 0.37 1.27
CA LEU A 263 -4.67 0.54 2.68
C LEU A 263 -3.95 -0.68 3.28
N ASN A 264 -4.38 -1.89 2.96
CA ASN A 264 -3.74 -3.12 3.42
C ASN A 264 -2.36 -3.32 2.79
N LEU A 265 -2.18 -2.97 1.51
CA LEU A 265 -0.88 -3.02 0.83
C LEU A 265 0.12 -2.03 1.43
N VAL A 266 -0.30 -0.77 1.64
CA VAL A 266 0.54 0.22 2.32
C VAL A 266 0.89 -0.27 3.72
N SER A 267 -0.07 -0.77 4.49
CA SER A 267 0.18 -1.30 5.83
C SER A 267 1.15 -2.48 5.82
N PHE A 268 1.07 -3.36 4.82
CA PHE A 268 1.98 -4.48 4.66
C PHE A 268 3.43 -4.02 4.42
N GLU A 269 3.64 -3.05 3.52
CA GLU A 269 4.96 -2.44 3.31
C GLU A 269 5.50 -1.77 4.58
N GLN A 270 4.63 -1.13 5.37
CA GLN A 270 5.03 -0.49 6.62
C GLN A 270 5.41 -1.48 7.74
N CYS A 271 4.96 -2.73 7.65
CA CYS A 271 5.27 -3.76 8.65
C CYS A 271 6.61 -4.46 8.41
N ASP A 272 7.10 -4.51 7.18
CA ASP A 272 8.37 -5.15 6.84
C ASP A 272 9.33 -4.18 6.17
N SER A 273 10.32 -3.71 6.94
CA SER A 273 11.40 -2.83 6.48
C SER A 273 12.24 -3.37 5.31
N LYS A 274 12.15 -4.67 5.00
CA LYS A 274 12.86 -5.30 3.88
C LYS A 274 12.12 -5.13 2.56
N LEU A 275 10.81 -4.85 2.60
CA LEU A 275 10.02 -4.64 1.41
C LEU A 275 10.29 -3.26 0.80
N GLY A 276 10.08 -3.16 -0.52
CA GLY A 276 10.00 -1.87 -1.19
C GLY A 276 8.80 -1.07 -0.68
N MET A 277 8.88 0.26 -0.77
CA MET A 277 7.81 1.18 -0.34
C MET A 277 7.02 1.71 -1.54
N ASP A 278 6.80 0.91 -2.58
CA ASP A 278 6.26 1.39 -3.86
C ASP A 278 4.80 1.83 -3.71
N MET A 279 3.96 1.04 -3.04
CA MET A 279 2.57 1.41 -2.77
C MET A 279 2.47 2.60 -1.83
N THR A 280 3.35 2.67 -0.84
CA THR A 280 3.47 3.81 0.08
C THR A 280 3.85 5.08 -0.68
N SER A 281 4.82 5.00 -1.58
CA SER A 281 5.27 6.13 -2.42
C SER A 281 4.16 6.61 -3.34
N TYR A 282 3.45 5.66 -3.95
CA TYR A 282 2.27 5.93 -4.77
C TYR A 282 1.17 6.63 -3.96
N ALA A 283 0.83 6.11 -2.77
CA ALA A 283 -0.18 6.69 -1.91
C ALA A 283 0.18 8.12 -1.47
N SER A 284 1.44 8.37 -1.12
CA SER A 284 1.96 9.70 -0.77
C SER A 284 1.95 10.67 -1.96
N PHE A 285 2.28 10.19 -3.17
CA PHE A 285 2.18 10.97 -4.40
C PHE A 285 0.73 11.37 -4.71
N MET A 286 -0.19 10.40 -4.68
CA MET A 286 -1.62 10.66 -4.91
C MET A 286 -2.21 11.58 -3.83
N GLY A 287 -1.82 11.40 -2.56
CA GLY A 287 -2.20 12.30 -1.46
C GLY A 287 -1.59 13.71 -1.55
N SER A 288 -0.51 13.88 -2.30
CA SER A 288 0.02 15.20 -2.63
C SER A 288 -0.81 15.89 -3.70
N LEU A 289 -1.30 15.14 -4.70
CA LEU A 289 -2.18 15.66 -5.75
C LEU A 289 -3.57 16.02 -5.23
N PHE A 290 -4.15 15.21 -4.34
CA PHE A 290 -5.50 15.39 -3.80
C PHE A 290 -5.53 16.21 -2.50
N LYS A 291 -5.36 17.53 -2.58
CA LYS A 291 -5.50 18.40 -1.40
C LYS A 291 -6.91 18.92 -1.17
N THR A 292 -7.65 19.12 -2.25
CA THR A 292 -9.01 19.68 -2.25
C THR A 292 -9.91 18.90 -3.20
N SER A 293 -11.23 19.03 -3.04
CA SER A 293 -12.20 18.42 -3.96
C SER A 293 -12.05 18.92 -5.40
N ARG A 294 -11.52 20.14 -5.59
CA ARG A 294 -11.22 20.71 -6.91
C ARG A 294 -10.11 19.92 -7.62
N ASP A 295 -9.11 19.48 -6.88
CA ASP A 295 -8.02 18.65 -7.41
C ASP A 295 -8.56 17.30 -7.91
N VAL A 296 -9.49 16.71 -7.16
CA VAL A 296 -10.18 15.47 -7.57
C VAL A 296 -10.98 15.70 -8.84
N THR A 297 -11.84 16.73 -8.88
CA THR A 297 -12.65 17.07 -10.06
C THR A 297 -11.78 17.28 -11.30
N LEU A 298 -10.66 18.00 -11.15
CA LEU A 298 -9.70 18.21 -12.23
C LEU A 298 -9.17 16.87 -12.78
N LEU A 299 -8.74 15.95 -11.91
CA LEU A 299 -8.21 14.66 -12.34
C LEU A 299 -9.30 13.73 -12.91
N GLN A 300 -10.55 13.88 -12.48
CA GLN A 300 -11.71 13.22 -13.10
C GLN A 300 -11.96 13.73 -14.52
N GLU A 301 -11.93 15.04 -14.74
CA GLU A 301 -12.08 15.64 -16.08
C GLU A 301 -10.97 15.20 -17.05
N LYS A 302 -9.78 14.89 -16.52
CA LYS A 302 -8.65 14.37 -17.31
C LYS A 302 -8.70 12.85 -17.52
N GLY A 303 -9.72 12.18 -16.99
CA GLY A 303 -9.90 10.73 -17.10
C GLY A 303 -8.79 9.94 -16.42
N ILE A 304 -8.16 10.51 -15.38
CA ILE A 304 -7.13 9.85 -14.58
C ILE A 304 -7.77 9.13 -13.40
N VAL A 305 -8.80 9.73 -12.80
CA VAL A 305 -9.44 9.23 -11.60
C VAL A 305 -10.93 9.06 -11.84
N ASP A 306 -11.48 7.94 -11.39
CA ASP A 306 -12.91 7.73 -11.28
C ASP A 306 -13.26 7.49 -9.81
N ASN A 307 -13.92 8.47 -9.19
CA ASN A 307 -14.28 8.41 -7.78
C ASN A 307 -15.68 7.79 -7.63
N LEU A 308 -15.73 6.55 -7.14
CA LEU A 308 -16.98 5.83 -6.87
C LEU A 308 -17.41 5.93 -5.40
N LEU A 309 -16.79 6.83 -4.64
CA LEU A 309 -17.18 7.15 -3.27
C LEU A 309 -18.32 8.17 -3.24
N PRO A 310 -19.06 8.26 -2.13
CA PRO A 310 -20.14 9.25 -1.97
C PRO A 310 -19.73 10.70 -2.25
N THR A 311 -18.51 11.09 -1.86
CA THR A 311 -18.01 12.47 -2.04
C THR A 311 -16.54 12.53 -2.44
N ASN A 312 -16.13 13.64 -3.06
CA ASN A 312 -14.72 13.89 -3.38
C ASN A 312 -13.90 14.19 -2.10
N GLU A 313 -14.53 14.78 -1.10
CA GLU A 313 -13.93 15.05 0.22
C GLU A 313 -13.51 13.75 0.92
N GLU A 314 -14.29 12.68 0.76
CA GLU A 314 -13.96 11.38 1.34
C GLU A 314 -12.71 10.76 0.71
N LEU A 315 -12.55 10.92 -0.62
CA LEU A 315 -11.36 10.47 -1.33
C LEU A 315 -10.11 11.23 -0.88
N VAL A 316 -10.21 12.56 -0.76
CA VAL A 316 -9.14 13.44 -0.25
C VAL A 316 -8.74 13.03 1.17
N SER A 317 -9.73 12.87 2.06
CA SER A 317 -9.51 12.45 3.44
C SER A 317 -8.81 11.10 3.53
N PHE A 318 -9.23 10.14 2.70
CA PHE A 318 -8.62 8.82 2.64
C PHE A 318 -7.13 8.87 2.25
N PHE A 319 -6.77 9.57 1.17
CA PHE A 319 -5.38 9.66 0.71
C PHE A 319 -4.49 10.49 1.64
N ASN A 320 -4.99 11.59 2.20
CA ASN A 320 -4.24 12.36 3.19
C ASN A 320 -3.89 11.48 4.40
N ARG A 321 -4.85 10.68 4.89
CA ARG A 321 -4.61 9.77 6.02
C ARG A 321 -3.65 8.63 5.68
N LEU A 322 -3.70 8.09 4.46
CA LEU A 322 -2.71 7.11 3.99
C LEU A 322 -1.30 7.71 4.03
N SER A 323 -1.14 8.95 3.56
CA SER A 323 0.15 9.64 3.54
C SER A 323 0.67 10.01 4.93
N GLU A 324 -0.21 10.34 5.88
CA GLU A 324 0.17 10.70 7.27
C GLU A 324 0.67 9.50 8.08
N CYS A 325 0.11 8.31 7.85
CA CYS A 325 0.41 7.12 8.63
C CYS A 325 1.60 6.30 8.11
N SER A 326 2.27 6.76 7.06
CA SER A 326 3.30 5.97 6.38
C SER A 326 4.68 6.61 6.48
N TYR A 327 5.67 5.84 6.95
CA TYR A 327 7.07 6.20 6.81
C TYR A 327 7.48 6.01 5.35
N LEU A 328 8.10 7.03 4.77
CA LEU A 328 8.61 6.99 3.40
C LEU A 328 10.07 7.43 3.38
N ASP A 329 10.93 6.58 2.82
CA ASP A 329 12.29 6.95 2.46
C ASP A 329 12.30 7.75 1.15
N TYR A 330 12.32 9.07 1.28
CA TYR A 330 12.35 10.04 0.17
C TYR A 330 13.60 9.93 -0.71
N ASP A 331 14.67 9.29 -0.22
CA ASP A 331 15.92 9.16 -0.97
C ASP A 331 16.01 7.89 -1.80
N ALA A 332 15.10 6.92 -1.60
CA ALA A 332 15.18 5.59 -2.20
C ALA A 332 13.94 5.14 -3.00
N HIS A 333 12.83 5.89 -2.99
CA HIS A 333 11.60 5.45 -3.66
C HIS A 333 11.58 5.62 -5.18
N TYR A 334 10.76 4.82 -5.88
CA TYR A 334 10.72 4.79 -7.36
C TYR A 334 10.32 6.13 -7.99
N LEU A 335 9.49 6.95 -7.31
CA LEU A 335 9.08 8.27 -7.80
C LEU A 335 10.13 9.38 -7.61
N LYS A 336 11.30 9.11 -7.00
CA LYS A 336 12.25 10.16 -6.59
C LYS A 336 12.61 11.10 -7.73
N GLU A 337 13.06 10.53 -8.84
CA GLU A 337 13.46 11.32 -10.02
C GLU A 337 12.27 12.09 -10.59
N LEU A 338 11.08 11.48 -10.61
CA LEU A 338 9.86 12.13 -11.06
C LEU A 338 9.51 13.35 -10.19
N LEU A 339 9.58 13.23 -8.85
CA LEU A 339 9.31 14.36 -7.95
C LEU A 339 10.32 15.50 -8.16
N ILE A 340 11.60 15.18 -8.39
CA ILE A 340 12.64 16.17 -8.68
C ILE A 340 12.32 16.91 -9.98
N GLU A 341 11.99 16.19 -11.05
CA GLU A 341 11.70 16.79 -12.35
C GLU A 341 10.43 17.65 -12.32
N VAL A 342 9.36 17.17 -11.68
CA VAL A 342 8.10 17.92 -11.52
C VAL A 342 8.34 19.22 -10.74
N ASN A 343 9.04 19.15 -9.60
CA ASN A 343 9.35 20.34 -8.81
C ASN A 343 10.29 21.30 -9.54
N ARG A 344 11.27 20.78 -10.30
CA ARG A 344 12.16 21.62 -11.15
C ARG A 344 11.35 22.37 -12.21
N TYR A 345 10.40 21.69 -12.86
CA TYR A 345 9.52 22.33 -13.83
C TYR A 345 8.61 23.37 -13.17
N TYR A 346 8.00 23.02 -12.05
CA TYR A 346 7.09 23.89 -11.28
C TYR A 346 7.80 25.16 -10.78
N ASN A 347 9.02 25.04 -10.25
CA ASN A 347 9.77 26.18 -9.72
C ASN A 347 10.42 27.07 -10.79
N SER A 348 10.33 26.71 -12.07
CA SER A 348 10.84 27.54 -13.16
C SER A 348 9.89 28.69 -13.46
N ASP A 349 10.33 29.93 -13.18
CA ASP A 349 9.57 31.15 -13.48
C ASP A 349 9.21 31.24 -14.97
N PHE A 350 10.12 30.82 -15.86
CA PHE A 350 9.84 30.81 -17.29
C PHE A 350 8.63 29.94 -17.64
N ASN A 351 8.49 28.77 -17.01
CA ASN A 351 7.35 27.90 -17.24
C ASN A 351 6.06 28.50 -16.70
N LYS A 352 6.09 29.09 -15.50
CA LYS A 352 4.93 29.79 -14.91
C LYS A 352 4.49 30.96 -15.79
N TRP A 353 5.42 31.83 -16.21
CA TRP A 353 5.13 32.95 -17.11
C TRP A 353 4.58 32.48 -18.45
N ARG A 354 5.16 31.43 -19.04
CA ARG A 354 4.66 30.83 -20.28
C ARG A 354 3.23 30.28 -20.12
N ALA A 355 2.93 29.66 -18.99
CA ALA A 355 1.58 29.17 -18.68
C ALA A 355 0.58 30.31 -18.55
N ILE A 356 0.91 31.35 -17.79
CA ILE A 356 0.08 32.57 -17.62
C ILE A 356 -0.17 33.25 -18.96
N LEU A 357 0.88 33.49 -19.75
CA LEU A 357 0.76 34.10 -21.08
C LEU A 357 -0.18 33.28 -21.97
N LYS A 358 -0.03 31.95 -21.98
CA LYS A 358 -0.89 31.08 -22.77
C LYS A 358 -2.34 31.16 -22.30
N ARG A 359 -2.58 31.08 -20.99
CA ARG A 359 -3.91 31.07 -20.38
C ARG A 359 -4.64 32.41 -20.59
N ASP A 360 -3.99 33.53 -20.30
CA ASP A 360 -4.67 34.83 -20.18
C ASP A 360 -4.66 35.62 -21.50
N TYR A 361 -3.61 35.48 -22.32
CA TYR A 361 -3.47 36.24 -23.57
C TYR A 361 -3.76 35.40 -24.82
N PHE A 362 -3.31 34.15 -24.88
CA PHE A 362 -3.47 33.32 -26.07
C PHE A 362 -4.72 32.42 -26.07
N SER A 363 -5.55 32.44 -25.01
CA SER A 363 -6.84 31.74 -25.00
C SER A 363 -7.98 32.59 -25.55
N ASN A 364 -7.84 33.92 -25.57
CA ASN A 364 -8.86 34.86 -26.04
C ASN A 364 -8.44 35.45 -27.39
N PRO A 365 -9.22 35.23 -28.48
CA PRO A 365 -8.91 35.78 -29.80
C PRO A 365 -8.66 37.29 -29.82
N TRP A 366 -9.40 38.05 -29.00
CA TRP A 366 -9.23 39.50 -28.90
C TRP A 366 -7.92 39.90 -28.25
N SER A 367 -7.45 39.13 -27.27
CA SER A 367 -6.16 39.36 -26.63
C SER A 367 -5.01 39.05 -27.58
N ILE A 368 -5.14 38.03 -28.43
CA ILE A 368 -4.18 37.74 -29.49
C ILE A 368 -4.06 38.90 -30.48
N ILE A 369 -5.20 39.42 -30.96
CA ILE A 369 -5.23 40.57 -31.87
C ILE A 369 -4.58 41.80 -31.20
N SER A 370 -4.95 42.08 -29.94
CA SER A 370 -4.38 43.20 -29.18
C SER A 370 -2.86 43.11 -29.03
N VAL A 371 -2.33 41.93 -28.67
CA VAL A 371 -0.88 41.68 -28.59
C VAL A 371 -0.21 41.86 -29.96
N THR A 372 -0.83 41.37 -31.03
CA THR A 372 -0.30 41.47 -32.39
C THR A 372 -0.22 42.93 -32.85
N VAL A 373 -1.28 43.72 -32.61
CA VAL A 373 -1.32 45.15 -32.93
C VAL A 373 -0.27 45.92 -32.12
N ALA A 374 -0.15 45.63 -30.82
CA ALA A 374 0.87 46.26 -29.97
C ALA A 374 2.29 45.99 -30.49
N PHE A 375 2.60 44.75 -30.91
CA PHE A 375 3.89 44.39 -31.48
C PHE A 375 4.16 45.09 -32.82
N ALA A 376 3.16 45.17 -33.69
CA ALA A 376 3.26 45.87 -34.97
C ALA A 376 3.51 47.38 -34.76
N LEU A 377 2.78 48.01 -33.83
CA LEU A 377 2.99 49.42 -33.49
C LEU A 377 4.39 49.65 -32.91
N MET A 378 4.86 48.78 -32.01
CA MET A 378 6.21 48.87 -31.44
C MET A 378 7.31 48.70 -32.51
N ALA A 379 7.13 47.79 -33.47
CA ALA A 379 8.07 47.63 -34.58
C ALA A 379 8.10 48.88 -35.47
N LEU A 380 6.93 49.46 -35.76
CA LEU A 380 6.82 50.71 -36.52
C LEU A 380 7.50 51.88 -35.79
N THR A 381 7.33 52.02 -34.47
CA THR A 381 8.00 53.10 -33.72
C THR A 381 9.52 52.90 -33.65
N LEU A 382 10.00 51.65 -33.55
CA LEU A 382 11.44 51.35 -33.64
C LEU A 382 12.01 51.67 -35.03
N LEU A 383 11.30 51.32 -36.09
CA LEU A 383 11.67 51.70 -37.46
C LEU A 383 11.70 53.22 -37.63
N GLN A 384 10.67 53.92 -37.15
CA GLN A 384 10.58 55.37 -37.22
C GLN A 384 11.75 56.03 -36.47
N THR A 385 12.06 55.59 -35.26
CA THR A 385 13.19 56.11 -34.48
C THR A 385 14.54 55.83 -35.15
N LEU A 386 14.74 54.63 -35.72
CA LEU A 386 15.93 54.31 -36.51
C LEU A 386 16.08 55.22 -37.74
N TYR A 387 15.02 55.44 -38.51
CA TYR A 387 15.05 56.38 -39.65
C TYR A 387 15.36 57.81 -39.21
N THR A 388 14.83 58.24 -38.06
CA THR A 388 15.07 59.59 -37.52
C THR A 388 16.52 59.76 -37.06
N ILE A 389 17.11 58.73 -36.45
CA ILE A 389 18.53 58.73 -36.05
C ILE A 389 19.43 58.68 -37.29
N LEU A 390 19.13 57.81 -38.27
CA LEU A 390 19.90 57.72 -39.50
C LEU A 390 19.86 59.02 -40.30
N SER A 391 18.70 59.70 -40.38
CA SER A 391 18.63 60.99 -41.07
C SER A 391 19.46 62.06 -40.36
N TYR A 392 19.54 62.04 -39.04
CA TYR A 392 20.38 62.96 -38.25
C TYR A 392 21.89 62.77 -38.51
N TYR A 393 22.36 61.53 -38.67
CA TYR A 393 23.77 61.24 -38.91
C TYR A 393 24.19 61.30 -40.39
N HIS A 394 23.26 61.19 -41.36
CA HIS A 394 23.53 61.32 -42.79
C HIS A 394 23.41 62.75 -43.35
N THR A 395 23.11 63.75 -42.51
CA THR A 395 23.04 65.19 -42.90
C THR A 395 24.31 65.99 -42.62
N ASN A 396 25.51 65.38 -42.64
CA ASN A 396 26.79 66.10 -42.69
C ASN A 396 27.51 65.85 -44.01
#